data_AF-A0A511JL59-F1
#
_entry.id   AF-A0A511JL59-F1
#
_cell.length_a   1.000
_cell.length_b   1.000
_cell.length_c   1.000
_cell.angle_alpha   90.00
_cell.angle_beta   90.00
_cell.angle_gamma   90.00
#
_symmetry.space_group_name_H-M   'P 1'
#
loop_
_entity.id
_entity.type
_entity.pdbx_description
1 polymer ?
#
loop_
_entity_poly.entity_id
_entity_poly.type
_entity_poly.pdbx_seq_one_letter_code
_entity_poly.pdbx_strand_id
1 'polypeptide(L)'
;MLTQARALARTTVTPPSPPVRPELTRLDQGNLTWADFDGRRVRNFLSSNYLGMSVEPSVVDAAVAATLSYGTGVSGSRVTCGSLGVHEALEQELAEAFETSALLFTTGYAANLGVLGALASYGDTVVVDAHCHASVFDGVQLSGGQVATFRHDDPDDLATQLRTRGPVAAVVVCGVYPVLGDVADLVGIGAVARRHGVPLMVDEAHAFGVLGSGGLGTAELLRADVAVRTVTFSKALGSLGGAVLGPSELVSRLRSSSPVFRNAASPPPAAAAAALAAWRLVRQDPGRPARVTTGAARVRAELGDLVVPSSSGVVAVQAPDDRSADRYWEDLVEDGVLGARYAGRAAPDGRPVLRFAITAQHDDDDLAALTRSLRRHHPRSAHGPARQSATLP
;
A
#
# COMPACT_ATOMS: atom_id res chain seq x y z
N MET A 1 -15.04 15.89 -33.88
CA MET A 1 -15.05 15.29 -32.52
C MET A 1 -15.84 13.98 -32.44
N LEU A 2 -17.08 13.88 -32.94
CA LEU A 2 -17.89 12.64 -32.90
C LEU A 2 -17.26 11.44 -33.65
N THR A 3 -16.48 11.67 -34.70
CA THR A 3 -15.88 10.60 -35.54
C THR A 3 -14.68 9.92 -34.89
N GLN A 4 -13.88 10.66 -34.09
CA GLN A 4 -12.75 10.10 -33.33
C GLN A 4 -13.22 9.33 -32.10
N ALA A 5 -14.27 9.80 -31.41
CA ALA A 5 -14.89 9.08 -30.30
C ALA A 5 -15.44 7.70 -30.74
N ARG A 6 -16.01 7.61 -31.97
CA ARG A 6 -16.47 6.35 -32.55
C ARG A 6 -15.36 5.38 -32.95
N ALA A 7 -14.15 5.88 -33.21
CA ALA A 7 -12.98 5.04 -33.51
C ALA A 7 -12.41 4.39 -32.24
N LEU A 8 -12.39 5.12 -31.10
CA LEU A 8 -12.01 4.58 -29.78
C LEU A 8 -12.99 3.51 -29.27
N ALA A 9 -14.28 3.62 -29.62
CA ALA A 9 -15.28 2.62 -29.27
C ALA A 9 -15.17 1.30 -30.07
N ARG A 10 -14.33 1.27 -31.13
CA ARG A 10 -14.17 0.11 -32.03
C ARG A 10 -12.91 -0.72 -31.78
N THR A 11 -12.01 -0.27 -30.91
CA THR A 11 -10.98 -1.17 -30.37
C THR A 11 -11.66 -2.17 -29.45
N THR A 12 -11.95 -3.34 -30.00
CA THR A 12 -12.45 -4.51 -29.27
C THR A 12 -11.39 -4.97 -28.28
N VAL A 13 -11.36 -4.34 -27.11
CA VAL A 13 -10.92 -5.00 -25.89
C VAL A 13 -12.06 -5.95 -25.56
N THR A 14 -11.76 -7.26 -25.48
CA THR A 14 -12.68 -8.28 -24.98
C THR A 14 -13.41 -7.72 -23.76
N PRO A 15 -14.75 -7.73 -23.70
CA PRO A 15 -15.45 -7.19 -22.55
C PRO A 15 -14.91 -7.91 -21.31
N PRO A 16 -14.53 -7.19 -20.24
CA PRO A 16 -14.19 -7.85 -19.00
C PRO A 16 -15.37 -8.72 -18.56
N SER A 17 -15.07 -9.79 -17.82
CA SER A 17 -16.00 -10.54 -16.99
C SER A 17 -17.08 -9.63 -16.38
N PRO A 18 -18.31 -10.13 -16.12
CA PRO A 18 -19.45 -9.30 -15.70
C PRO A 18 -19.00 -8.26 -14.66
N PRO A 19 -19.44 -7.00 -14.81
CA PRO A 19 -18.84 -5.89 -14.12
C PRO A 19 -18.87 -6.15 -12.62
N VAL A 20 -17.69 -6.34 -12.02
CA VAL A 20 -17.46 -5.91 -10.65
C VAL A 20 -17.90 -4.46 -10.67
N ARG A 21 -19.07 -4.14 -10.10
CA ARG A 21 -19.67 -2.80 -10.16
C ARG A 21 -18.56 -1.76 -9.92
N PRO A 22 -18.15 -0.97 -10.92
CA PRO A 22 -17.16 0.07 -10.71
C PRO A 22 -17.87 1.31 -10.15
N GLU A 23 -18.85 1.10 -9.27
CA GLU A 23 -19.55 2.20 -8.61
C GLU A 23 -18.58 2.72 -7.56
N LEU A 24 -18.06 3.93 -7.81
CA LEU A 24 -17.22 4.65 -6.88
C LEU A 24 -17.93 4.67 -5.52
N THR A 25 -17.33 4.05 -4.51
CA THR A 25 -17.82 4.12 -3.14
C THR A 25 -17.71 5.56 -2.67
N ARG A 26 -18.84 6.29 -2.66
CA ARG A 26 -18.90 7.65 -2.17
C ARG A 26 -18.94 7.62 -0.64
N LEU A 27 -17.94 8.19 0.01
CA LEU A 27 -17.90 8.32 1.47
C LEU A 27 -18.16 9.79 1.84
N ASP A 28 -19.35 10.13 2.32
CA ASP A 28 -19.68 11.50 2.74
C ASP A 28 -19.24 11.75 4.22
N GLN A 29 -18.22 12.61 4.37
CA GLN A 29 -17.65 13.33 5.55
C GLN A 29 -17.59 12.71 6.98
N GLY A 30 -16.42 12.92 7.63
CA GLY A 30 -16.28 13.26 9.06
C GLY A 30 -16.20 12.09 10.06
N ASN A 31 -14.96 11.76 10.47
CA ASN A 31 -14.50 10.49 11.05
C ASN A 31 -14.48 9.36 10.01
N LEU A 32 -13.30 9.00 9.51
CA LEU A 32 -13.17 7.96 8.49
C LEU A 32 -13.42 6.53 9.03
N THR A 33 -13.93 6.41 10.26
CA THR A 33 -14.38 5.15 10.87
C THR A 33 -15.81 4.80 10.50
N TRP A 34 -16.60 5.77 10.03
CA TRP A 34 -17.93 5.55 9.47
C TRP A 34 -18.00 6.05 8.03
N ALA A 35 -18.96 5.51 7.30
CA ALA A 35 -19.26 5.90 5.93
C ALA A 35 -20.75 5.75 5.63
N ASP A 36 -21.25 6.56 4.70
CA ASP A 36 -22.49 6.25 3.98
C ASP A 36 -22.14 5.35 2.79
N PHE A 37 -22.78 4.20 2.68
CA PHE A 37 -22.63 3.25 1.58
C PHE A 37 -24.02 2.78 1.15
N ASP A 38 -24.40 3.06 -0.10
CA ASP A 38 -25.72 2.75 -0.67
C ASP A 38 -26.89 3.24 0.22
N GLY A 39 -26.76 4.43 0.81
CA GLY A 39 -27.77 5.03 1.69
C GLY A 39 -27.82 4.41 3.09
N ARG A 40 -26.79 3.66 3.47
CA ARG A 40 -26.66 3.01 4.78
C ARG A 40 -25.42 3.50 5.49
N ARG A 41 -25.53 3.72 6.81
CA ARG A 41 -24.37 4.01 7.65
C ARG A 41 -23.64 2.71 8.00
N VAL A 42 -22.37 2.63 7.61
CA VAL A 42 -21.51 1.45 7.81
C VAL A 42 -20.19 1.83 8.46
N ARG A 43 -19.58 0.90 9.19
CA ARG A 43 -18.22 1.02 9.72
C ARG A 43 -17.21 0.86 8.60
N ASN A 44 -16.26 1.77 8.51
CA ASN A 44 -15.34 1.87 7.40
C ASN A 44 -13.98 1.22 7.70
N PHE A 45 -13.82 0.00 7.22
CA PHE A 45 -12.54 -0.71 7.17
C PHE A 45 -11.92 -0.73 5.76
N LEU A 46 -12.42 0.10 4.83
CA LEU A 46 -11.84 0.29 3.49
C LEU A 46 -10.64 1.23 3.52
N SER A 47 -10.75 2.32 4.27
CA SER A 47 -9.78 3.40 4.26
C SER A 47 -8.44 2.95 4.86
N SER A 48 -7.35 3.21 4.15
CA SER A 48 -5.99 2.98 4.65
C SER A 48 -5.45 4.18 5.45
N ASN A 49 -6.33 5.03 6.00
CA ASN A 49 -5.98 6.13 6.92
C ASN A 49 -5.58 5.58 8.30
N TYR A 50 -4.55 4.73 8.34
CA TYR A 50 -4.19 3.91 9.49
C TYR A 50 -4.10 4.69 10.80
N LEU A 51 -3.56 5.91 10.78
CA LEU A 51 -3.35 6.70 12.00
C LEU A 51 -4.39 7.80 12.23
N GLY A 52 -5.42 7.90 11.38
CA GLY A 52 -6.42 8.95 11.50
C GLY A 52 -5.99 10.34 11.00
N MET A 53 -4.79 10.46 10.41
CA MET A 53 -4.14 11.76 10.15
C MET A 53 -4.88 12.67 9.19
N SER A 54 -5.66 12.11 8.25
CA SER A 54 -6.38 12.93 7.26
C SER A 54 -7.45 13.86 7.87
N VAL A 55 -7.84 13.63 9.13
CA VAL A 55 -8.81 14.45 9.87
C VAL A 55 -8.26 14.96 11.20
N GLU A 56 -6.97 14.75 11.47
CA GLU A 56 -6.31 15.25 12.68
C GLU A 56 -6.22 16.78 12.63
N PRO A 57 -6.75 17.53 13.63
CA PRO A 57 -6.87 18.98 13.56
C PRO A 57 -5.56 19.69 13.22
N SER A 58 -4.44 19.33 13.85
CA SER A 58 -3.15 19.96 13.59
C SER A 58 -2.59 19.67 12.19
N VAL A 59 -2.98 18.55 11.58
CA VAL A 59 -2.61 18.21 10.20
C VAL A 59 -3.43 19.04 9.22
N VAL A 60 -4.73 19.18 9.47
CA VAL A 60 -5.63 20.05 8.69
C VAL A 60 -5.18 21.51 8.77
N ASP A 61 -4.88 22.01 9.96
CA ASP A 61 -4.42 23.38 10.17
C ASP A 61 -3.12 23.67 9.41
N ALA A 62 -2.17 22.72 9.39
CA ALA A 62 -0.94 22.84 8.61
C ALA A 62 -1.22 22.95 7.10
N ALA A 63 -2.17 22.16 6.58
CA ALA A 63 -2.59 22.22 5.19
C ALA A 63 -3.24 23.57 4.83
N VAL A 64 -4.12 24.07 5.71
CA VAL A 64 -4.78 25.37 5.57
C VAL A 64 -3.75 26.50 5.58
N ALA A 65 -2.84 26.52 6.57
CA ALA A 65 -1.80 27.53 6.68
C ALA A 65 -0.88 27.56 5.45
N ALA A 66 -0.48 26.39 4.94
CA ALA A 66 0.31 26.29 3.72
C ALA A 66 -0.46 26.77 2.49
N THR A 67 -1.77 26.49 2.40
CA THR A 67 -2.62 27.02 1.32
C THR A 67 -2.71 28.53 1.35
N LEU A 68 -2.87 29.13 2.53
CA LEU A 68 -2.91 30.58 2.69
C LEU A 68 -1.56 31.25 2.37
N SER A 69 -0.45 30.56 2.65
CA SER A 69 0.90 31.10 2.47
C SER A 69 1.44 30.93 1.05
N TYR A 70 1.21 29.77 0.42
CA TYR A 70 1.79 29.39 -0.86
C TYR A 70 0.78 29.29 -2.00
N GLY A 71 -0.53 29.40 -1.71
CA GLY A 71 -1.59 29.12 -2.67
C GLY A 71 -1.87 27.62 -2.81
N THR A 72 -2.72 27.28 -3.79
CA THR A 72 -3.19 25.90 -4.02
C THR A 72 -2.18 25.03 -4.79
N GLY A 73 -1.12 25.63 -5.33
CA GLY A 73 -0.10 24.95 -6.12
C GLY A 73 0.97 25.94 -6.60
N VAL A 74 2.08 25.40 -7.09
CA VAL A 74 3.23 26.20 -7.56
C VAL A 74 3.25 26.36 -9.09
N SER A 75 2.34 25.67 -9.80
CA SER A 75 2.23 25.70 -11.28
C SER A 75 3.55 25.40 -12.00
N GLY A 76 4.39 24.52 -11.43
CA GLY A 76 5.68 24.14 -11.97
C GLY A 76 6.23 22.86 -11.36
N SER A 77 7.19 22.24 -12.05
CA SER A 77 7.91 21.06 -11.55
C SER A 77 8.97 21.46 -10.53
N ARG A 78 9.41 20.51 -9.71
CA ARG A 78 10.43 20.75 -8.67
C ARG A 78 11.76 21.29 -9.22
N VAL A 79 12.08 20.99 -10.49
CA VAL A 79 13.34 21.41 -11.14
C VAL A 79 13.29 22.84 -11.67
N THR A 80 12.11 23.39 -11.94
CA THR A 80 11.97 24.76 -12.46
C THR A 80 11.69 25.75 -11.34
N CYS A 81 10.43 25.88 -10.95
CA CYS A 81 9.97 26.83 -9.93
C CYS A 81 9.08 26.17 -8.85
N GLY A 82 8.95 24.84 -8.86
CA GLY A 82 8.03 24.10 -7.99
C GLY A 82 8.56 23.73 -6.59
N SER A 83 9.79 24.13 -6.24
CA SER A 83 10.38 23.81 -4.94
C SER A 83 10.04 24.90 -3.92
N LEU A 84 9.53 24.48 -2.76
CA LEU A 84 9.12 25.35 -1.64
C LEU A 84 9.82 24.83 -0.38
N GLY A 85 10.00 25.70 0.61
CA GLY A 85 10.60 25.33 1.89
C GLY A 85 9.90 24.16 2.58
N VAL A 86 8.57 24.02 2.42
CA VAL A 86 7.82 22.86 2.97
C VAL A 86 8.20 21.53 2.31
N HIS A 87 8.55 21.54 1.02
CA HIS A 87 9.04 20.34 0.33
C HIS A 87 10.41 19.93 0.86
N GLU A 88 11.31 20.90 1.02
CA GLU A 88 12.66 20.68 1.52
C GLU A 88 12.67 20.24 2.98
N ALA A 89 11.84 20.85 3.82
CA ALA A 89 11.68 20.46 5.23
C ALA A 89 11.21 19.00 5.37
N LEU A 90 10.24 18.58 4.56
CA LEU A 90 9.79 17.19 4.56
C LEU A 90 10.85 16.22 4.02
N GLU A 91 11.58 16.58 2.96
CA GLU A 91 12.72 15.77 2.50
C GLU A 91 13.78 15.64 3.60
N GLN A 92 14.11 16.73 4.27
CA GLN A 92 15.12 16.75 5.33
C GLN A 92 14.71 15.89 6.53
N GLU A 93 13.48 16.03 7.05
CA GLU A 93 13.05 15.25 8.22
C GLU A 93 12.92 13.75 7.91
N LEU A 94 12.55 13.39 6.68
CA LEU A 94 12.56 11.99 6.25
C LEU A 94 14.00 11.50 6.09
N ALA A 95 14.89 12.27 5.49
CA ALA A 95 16.30 11.94 5.33
C ALA A 95 16.99 11.70 6.68
N GLU A 96 16.75 12.58 7.66
CA GLU A 96 17.28 12.45 9.02
C GLU A 96 16.75 11.21 9.73
N ALA A 97 15.44 10.96 9.66
CA ALA A 97 14.83 9.84 10.38
C ALA A 97 15.17 8.46 9.81
N PHE A 98 15.40 8.36 8.50
CA PHE A 98 15.83 7.13 7.83
C PHE A 98 17.35 7.04 7.66
N GLU A 99 18.11 8.02 8.16
CA GLU A 99 19.57 8.12 8.06
C GLU A 99 20.07 7.96 6.60
N THR A 100 19.36 8.60 5.66
CA THR A 100 19.59 8.44 4.21
C THR A 100 19.18 9.70 3.44
N SER A 101 19.26 9.70 2.11
CA SER A 101 18.74 10.82 1.31
C SER A 101 17.28 10.60 0.92
N ALA A 102 16.49 11.68 0.83
CA ALA A 102 15.09 11.64 0.46
C ALA A 102 14.77 12.51 -0.77
N LEU A 103 13.81 12.07 -1.58
CA LEU A 103 13.24 12.85 -2.67
C LEU A 103 11.73 12.68 -2.76
N LEU A 104 10.97 13.78 -2.75
CA LEU A 104 9.52 13.73 -2.86
C LEU A 104 9.03 13.59 -4.30
N PHE A 105 7.94 12.84 -4.43
CA PHE A 105 7.13 12.67 -5.62
C PHE A 105 5.67 13.04 -5.31
N THR A 106 4.90 13.36 -6.35
CA THR A 106 3.49 13.73 -6.23
C THR A 106 2.59 12.62 -5.70
N THR A 107 3.01 11.35 -5.84
CA THR A 107 2.31 10.18 -5.31
C THR A 107 3.32 9.08 -4.99
N GLY A 108 2.92 8.09 -4.17
CA GLY A 108 3.71 6.87 -3.98
C GLY A 108 3.85 6.05 -5.29
N TYR A 109 2.84 6.08 -6.15
CA TYR A 109 2.91 5.51 -7.49
C TYR A 109 4.05 6.13 -8.31
N ALA A 110 4.12 7.47 -8.34
CA ALA A 110 5.16 8.22 -9.02
C ALA A 110 6.56 7.96 -8.43
N ALA A 111 6.66 7.75 -7.11
CA ALA A 111 7.92 7.36 -6.46
C ALA A 111 8.43 6.00 -6.99
N ASN A 112 7.56 4.98 -7.06
CA ASN A 112 7.93 3.66 -7.62
C ASN A 112 8.35 3.76 -9.09
N LEU A 113 7.58 4.46 -9.93
CA LEU A 113 7.95 4.67 -11.33
C LEU A 113 9.29 5.39 -11.47
N GLY A 114 9.48 6.44 -10.67
CA GLY A 114 10.70 7.24 -10.70
C GLY A 114 11.94 6.44 -10.32
N VAL A 115 11.87 5.68 -9.23
CA VAL A 115 13.01 4.90 -8.72
C VAL A 115 13.36 3.72 -9.61
N LEU A 116 12.37 2.98 -10.11
CA LEU A 116 12.62 1.84 -11.00
C LEU A 116 13.18 2.30 -12.34
N GLY A 117 12.73 3.46 -12.84
CA GLY A 117 13.33 4.13 -13.98
C GLY A 117 14.80 4.55 -13.80
N ALA A 118 15.29 4.68 -12.56
CA ALA A 118 16.67 5.01 -12.24
C ALA A 118 17.54 3.80 -11.89
N LEU A 119 16.91 2.70 -11.46
CA LEU A 119 17.57 1.45 -11.07
C LEU A 119 17.82 0.52 -12.26
N ALA A 120 16.92 0.47 -13.24
CA ALA A 120 17.02 -0.45 -14.37
C ALA A 120 16.98 0.27 -15.72
N SER A 121 17.59 -0.33 -16.74
CA SER A 121 17.53 0.09 -18.13
C SER A 121 17.37 -1.09 -19.09
N TYR A 122 17.46 -0.83 -20.39
CA TYR A 122 17.41 -1.87 -21.42
C TYR A 122 18.53 -2.91 -21.21
N GLY A 123 18.14 -4.18 -21.13
CA GLY A 123 19.05 -5.30 -20.88
C GLY A 123 19.14 -5.71 -19.41
N ASP A 124 18.64 -4.89 -18.48
CA ASP A 124 18.54 -5.25 -17.07
C ASP A 124 17.25 -6.02 -16.78
N THR A 125 17.30 -6.86 -15.75
CA THR A 125 16.15 -7.52 -15.15
C THR A 125 15.91 -6.95 -13.75
N VAL A 126 14.65 -6.70 -13.41
CA VAL A 126 14.22 -6.46 -12.03
C VAL A 126 13.45 -7.68 -11.57
N VAL A 127 13.88 -8.26 -10.46
CA VAL A 127 13.22 -9.44 -9.87
C VAL A 127 12.24 -8.98 -8.81
N VAL A 128 10.95 -9.24 -9.02
CA VAL A 128 9.85 -8.66 -8.23
C VAL A 128 9.03 -9.78 -7.60
N ASP A 129 8.61 -9.60 -6.36
CA ASP A 129 7.65 -10.52 -5.73
C ASP A 129 6.32 -10.51 -6.49
N ALA A 130 5.75 -11.69 -6.72
CA ALA A 130 4.50 -11.85 -7.48
C ALA A 130 3.31 -11.04 -6.92
N HIS A 131 3.30 -10.70 -5.63
CA HIS A 131 2.21 -9.98 -4.96
C HIS A 131 2.52 -8.49 -4.73
N CYS A 132 3.61 -7.96 -5.31
CA CYS A 132 3.89 -6.53 -5.28
C CYS A 132 2.79 -5.67 -5.93
N HIS A 133 2.76 -4.39 -5.56
CA HIS A 133 1.82 -3.43 -6.12
C HIS A 133 2.06 -3.17 -7.62
N ALA A 134 1.00 -2.92 -8.39
CA ALA A 134 1.05 -2.67 -9.84
C ALA A 134 2.07 -1.60 -10.25
N SER A 135 2.21 -0.53 -9.46
CA SER A 135 3.18 0.55 -9.72
C SER A 135 4.63 0.08 -9.78
N VAL A 136 4.99 -1.03 -9.14
CA VAL A 136 6.31 -1.64 -9.28
C VAL A 136 6.47 -2.19 -10.70
N PHE A 137 5.51 -3.00 -11.15
CA PHE A 137 5.51 -3.55 -12.51
C PHE A 137 5.51 -2.45 -13.58
N ASP A 138 4.65 -1.44 -13.42
CA ASP A 138 4.57 -0.30 -14.32
C ASP A 138 5.89 0.51 -14.33
N GLY A 139 6.56 0.61 -13.19
CA GLY A 139 7.86 1.27 -13.07
C GLY A 139 8.99 0.55 -13.79
N VAL A 140 9.03 -0.78 -13.71
CA VAL A 140 10.01 -1.59 -14.47
C VAL A 140 9.71 -1.50 -15.97
N GLN A 141 8.44 -1.56 -16.35
CA GLN A 141 8.06 -1.40 -17.76
C GLN A 141 8.47 -0.02 -18.30
N LEU A 142 8.27 1.04 -17.52
CA LEU A 142 8.68 2.40 -17.89
C LEU A 142 10.20 2.54 -18.03
N SER A 143 10.99 1.78 -17.27
CA SER A 143 12.44 1.83 -17.31
C SER A 143 13.04 1.20 -18.58
N GLY A 144 12.26 0.44 -19.34
CA GLY A 144 12.74 -0.40 -20.45
C GLY A 144 13.41 -1.70 -20.00
N GLY A 145 13.41 -1.98 -18.69
CA GLY A 145 13.90 -3.21 -18.11
C GLY A 145 12.92 -4.38 -18.28
N GLN A 146 13.41 -5.58 -18.01
CA GLN A 146 12.58 -6.80 -17.98
C GLN A 146 12.12 -7.08 -16.55
N VAL A 147 10.85 -7.44 -16.39
CA VAL A 147 10.36 -7.99 -15.12
C VAL A 147 10.57 -9.50 -15.12
N ALA A 148 11.18 -10.02 -14.07
CA ALA A 148 11.06 -11.41 -13.68
C ALA A 148 10.34 -11.48 -12.33
N THR A 149 9.37 -12.38 -12.20
CA THR A 149 8.70 -12.62 -10.92
C THR A 149 9.30 -13.82 -10.20
N PHE A 150 9.35 -13.77 -8.89
CA PHE A 150 9.54 -14.95 -8.03
C PHE A 150 8.26 -15.23 -7.25
N ARG A 151 8.10 -16.49 -6.82
CA ARG A 151 6.96 -16.91 -5.99
C ARG A 151 6.90 -16.07 -4.72
N HIS A 152 5.69 -15.67 -4.36
CA HIS A 152 5.43 -14.77 -3.25
C HIS A 152 6.11 -15.24 -1.95
N ASP A 153 6.91 -14.34 -1.36
CA ASP A 153 7.66 -14.53 -0.13
C ASP A 153 8.53 -15.81 -0.08
N ASP A 154 9.08 -16.22 -1.23
CA ASP A 154 9.89 -17.44 -1.38
C ASP A 154 11.37 -17.13 -1.72
N PRO A 155 12.28 -17.14 -0.72
CA PRO A 155 13.71 -16.91 -0.93
C PRO A 155 14.40 -17.93 -1.85
N ASP A 156 13.92 -19.17 -1.93
CA ASP A 156 14.52 -20.21 -2.77
C ASP A 156 14.18 -20.01 -4.25
N ASP A 157 12.94 -19.61 -4.53
CA ASP A 157 12.51 -19.19 -5.86
C ASP A 157 13.24 -17.92 -6.29
N LEU A 158 13.37 -16.93 -5.39
CA LEU A 158 14.18 -15.75 -5.61
C LEU A 158 15.62 -16.11 -6.00
N ALA A 159 16.28 -16.99 -5.22
CA ALA A 159 17.63 -17.45 -5.53
C ALA A 159 17.71 -18.14 -6.90
N THR A 160 16.64 -18.83 -7.31
CA THR A 160 16.54 -19.44 -8.64
C THR A 160 16.42 -18.39 -9.74
N GLN A 161 15.61 -17.35 -9.56
CA GLN A 161 15.53 -16.23 -10.51
C GLN A 161 16.88 -15.52 -10.62
N LEU A 162 17.54 -15.20 -9.50
CA LEU A 162 18.83 -14.51 -9.51
C LEU A 162 19.97 -15.31 -10.17
N ARG A 163 19.88 -16.65 -10.24
CA ARG A 163 20.84 -17.49 -10.97
C ARG A 163 20.55 -17.63 -12.46
N THR A 164 19.30 -17.52 -12.86
CA THR A 164 18.84 -17.91 -14.22
C THR A 164 18.59 -16.72 -15.13
N ARG A 165 18.48 -15.52 -14.57
CA ARG A 165 18.26 -14.29 -15.34
C ARG A 165 19.58 -13.62 -15.73
N GLY A 166 19.50 -12.69 -16.68
CA GLY A 166 20.61 -11.82 -17.07
C GLY A 166 21.00 -10.84 -15.96
N PRO A 167 21.67 -9.72 -16.28
CA PRO A 167 22.03 -8.70 -15.30
C PRO A 167 20.81 -8.28 -14.47
N VAL A 168 20.85 -8.52 -13.15
CA VAL A 168 19.75 -8.14 -12.24
C VAL A 168 20.08 -6.79 -11.61
N ALA A 169 19.25 -5.79 -11.89
CA ALA A 169 19.41 -4.44 -11.37
C ALA A 169 18.96 -4.30 -9.91
N ALA A 170 17.87 -4.97 -9.53
CA ALA A 170 17.32 -4.93 -8.18
C ALA A 170 16.38 -6.11 -7.89
N VAL A 171 16.24 -6.42 -6.61
CA VAL A 171 15.13 -7.20 -6.05
C VAL A 171 14.12 -6.24 -5.44
N VAL A 172 12.83 -6.42 -5.71
CA VAL A 172 11.75 -5.56 -5.20
C VAL A 172 10.70 -6.38 -4.46
N VAL A 173 10.36 -5.94 -3.25
CA VAL A 173 9.28 -6.51 -2.43
C VAL A 173 8.42 -5.40 -1.83
N CYS A 174 7.19 -5.74 -1.43
CA CYS A 174 6.41 -4.88 -0.54
C CYS A 174 6.72 -5.29 0.90
N GLY A 175 7.02 -4.33 1.79
CA GLY A 175 7.23 -4.65 3.20
C GLY A 175 6.00 -5.31 3.82
N VAL A 176 4.83 -4.73 3.55
CA VAL A 176 3.52 -5.33 3.81
C VAL A 176 2.79 -5.47 2.49
N TYR A 177 2.39 -6.68 2.13
CA TYR A 177 1.71 -6.93 0.88
C TYR A 177 0.27 -6.39 0.94
N PRO A 178 -0.16 -5.62 -0.08
CA PRO A 178 -1.31 -4.73 0.06
C PRO A 178 -2.66 -5.45 0.19
N VAL A 179 -2.78 -6.69 -0.29
CA VAL A 179 -4.06 -7.43 -0.32
C VAL A 179 -4.21 -8.33 0.90
N LEU A 180 -3.26 -9.24 1.13
CA LEU A 180 -3.29 -10.20 2.24
C LEU A 180 -2.82 -9.57 3.56
N GLY A 181 -2.02 -8.51 3.48
CA GLY A 181 -1.53 -7.80 4.65
C GLY A 181 -0.41 -8.51 5.38
N ASP A 182 0.08 -9.64 4.90
CA ASP A 182 1.27 -10.33 5.39
C ASP A 182 2.54 -9.48 5.23
N VAL A 183 3.56 -9.81 6.03
CA VAL A 183 4.81 -9.06 6.14
C VAL A 183 5.91 -9.88 5.49
N ALA A 184 6.64 -9.29 4.54
CA ALA A 184 7.72 -9.97 3.83
C ALA A 184 8.83 -10.48 4.78
N ASP A 185 9.38 -11.65 4.48
CA ASP A 185 10.61 -12.16 5.07
C ASP A 185 11.83 -11.38 4.55
N LEU A 186 11.97 -10.14 4.98
CA LEU A 186 13.09 -9.28 4.60
C LEU A 186 14.45 -9.85 5.07
N VAL A 187 14.46 -10.73 6.07
CA VAL A 187 15.69 -11.38 6.54
C VAL A 187 16.16 -12.42 5.53
N GLY A 188 15.29 -13.35 5.14
CA GLY A 188 15.59 -14.37 4.14
C GLY A 188 15.83 -13.79 2.75
N ILE A 189 14.92 -12.92 2.28
CA ILE A 189 15.03 -12.25 0.98
C ILE A 189 16.28 -11.37 0.91
N GLY A 190 16.55 -10.59 1.96
CA GLY A 190 17.73 -9.74 2.05
C GLY A 190 19.03 -10.54 2.05
N ALA A 191 19.07 -11.70 2.71
CA ALA A 191 20.23 -12.59 2.69
C ALA A 191 20.51 -13.15 1.29
N VAL A 192 19.47 -13.54 0.55
CA VAL A 192 19.59 -14.02 -0.83
C VAL A 192 20.07 -12.90 -1.76
N ALA A 193 19.45 -11.71 -1.70
CA ALA A 193 19.84 -10.55 -2.50
C ALA A 193 21.32 -10.17 -2.27
N ARG A 194 21.74 -10.13 -0.99
CA ARG A 194 23.14 -9.84 -0.61
C ARG A 194 24.13 -10.87 -1.14
N ARG A 195 23.81 -12.17 -1.06
CA ARG A 195 24.68 -13.25 -1.59
C ARG A 195 24.93 -13.11 -3.09
N HIS A 196 23.97 -12.55 -3.82
CA HIS A 196 24.04 -12.31 -5.26
C HIS A 196 24.55 -10.90 -5.61
N GLY A 197 24.84 -10.05 -4.62
CA GLY A 197 25.31 -8.68 -4.84
C GLY A 197 24.26 -7.77 -5.48
N VAL A 198 22.97 -8.07 -5.31
CA VAL A 198 21.86 -7.32 -5.90
C VAL A 198 21.19 -6.45 -4.82
N PRO A 199 20.92 -5.16 -5.07
CA PRO A 199 20.28 -4.29 -4.09
C PRO A 199 18.81 -4.70 -3.88
N LEU A 200 18.38 -4.65 -2.62
CA LEU A 200 16.99 -4.82 -2.21
C LEU A 200 16.29 -3.47 -2.12
N MET A 201 15.17 -3.34 -2.83
CA MET A 201 14.22 -2.24 -2.73
C MET A 201 12.95 -2.72 -2.02
N VAL A 202 12.47 -1.95 -1.04
CA VAL A 202 11.22 -2.24 -0.31
C VAL A 202 10.20 -1.12 -0.49
N ASP A 203 9.00 -1.47 -0.95
CA ASP A 203 7.83 -0.58 -0.89
C ASP A 203 7.20 -0.65 0.51
N GLU A 204 7.37 0.40 1.29
CA GLU A 204 6.92 0.51 2.67
C GLU A 204 5.51 1.15 2.76
N ALA A 205 4.73 1.23 1.69
CA ALA A 205 3.47 1.99 1.68
C ALA A 205 2.46 1.55 2.75
N HIS A 206 2.38 0.26 3.09
CA HIS A 206 1.47 -0.27 4.12
C HIS A 206 2.14 -0.40 5.51
N ALA A 207 3.41 -0.03 5.62
CA ALA A 207 4.22 -0.21 6.82
C ALA A 207 4.70 1.12 7.40
N PHE A 208 5.00 2.11 6.55
CA PHE A 208 5.42 3.43 6.95
C PHE A 208 4.36 4.11 7.82
N GLY A 209 4.78 4.58 9.00
CA GLY A 209 3.93 5.11 10.06
C GLY A 209 3.20 4.06 10.91
N VAL A 210 3.24 2.77 10.54
CA VAL A 210 2.45 1.70 11.17
C VAL A 210 3.31 0.64 11.85
N LEU A 211 4.45 0.29 11.25
CA LEU A 211 5.35 -0.75 11.72
C LEU A 211 6.70 -0.16 12.15
N GLY A 212 7.35 -0.85 13.09
CA GLY A 212 8.57 -0.38 13.75
C GLY A 212 8.26 0.60 14.88
N SER A 213 9.16 0.68 15.87
CA SER A 213 9.00 1.55 17.04
C SER A 213 8.91 3.03 16.68
N GLY A 214 9.63 3.46 15.65
CA GLY A 214 9.64 4.83 15.16
C GLY A 214 8.69 5.06 13.98
N GLY A 215 7.90 4.06 13.59
CA GLY A 215 7.05 4.11 12.40
C GLY A 215 7.83 4.13 11.09
N LEU A 216 9.07 3.62 11.05
CA LEU A 216 9.90 3.65 9.83
C LEU A 216 9.61 2.47 8.89
N GLY A 217 8.75 1.54 9.29
CA GLY A 217 8.27 0.45 8.46
C GLY A 217 8.89 -0.91 8.79
N THR A 218 8.78 -1.82 7.83
CA THR A 218 9.18 -3.23 8.01
C THR A 218 10.67 -3.41 8.18
N ALA A 219 11.49 -2.61 7.48
CA ALA A 219 12.93 -2.72 7.62
C ALA A 219 13.41 -2.35 9.03
N GLU A 220 12.79 -1.38 9.69
CA GLU A 220 13.06 -1.06 11.11
C GLU A 220 12.62 -2.21 12.02
N LEU A 221 11.39 -2.70 11.83
CA LEU A 221 10.82 -3.79 12.62
C LEU A 221 11.69 -5.05 12.61
N LEU A 222 12.17 -5.43 11.43
CA LEU A 222 12.94 -6.66 11.21
C LEU A 222 14.46 -6.45 11.28
N ARG A 223 14.92 -5.21 11.49
CA ARG A 223 16.34 -4.81 11.42
C ARG A 223 16.99 -5.29 10.12
N ALA A 224 16.25 -5.17 9.02
CA ALA A 224 16.67 -5.62 7.71
C ALA A 224 17.48 -4.53 6.99
N ASP A 225 18.57 -4.96 6.34
CA ASP A 225 19.37 -4.11 5.48
C ASP A 225 18.69 -3.97 4.11
N VAL A 226 18.32 -2.74 3.76
CA VAL A 226 17.55 -2.41 2.56
C VAL A 226 18.19 -1.19 1.92
N ALA A 227 18.53 -1.30 0.65
CA ALA A 227 19.25 -0.27 -0.10
C ALA A 227 18.33 0.90 -0.46
N VAL A 228 17.09 0.62 -0.82
CA VAL A 228 16.14 1.64 -1.31
C VAL A 228 14.77 1.40 -0.71
N ARG A 229 14.11 2.46 -0.24
CA ARG A 229 12.73 2.40 0.22
C ARG A 229 11.86 3.36 -0.57
N THR A 230 10.63 2.97 -0.83
CA THR A 230 9.59 3.90 -1.26
C THR A 230 8.50 3.98 -0.22
N VAL A 231 7.99 5.19 -0.01
CA VAL A 231 6.89 5.46 0.92
C VAL A 231 5.79 6.25 0.24
N THR A 232 4.58 6.16 0.76
CA THR A 232 3.45 7.00 0.33
C THR A 232 2.86 7.76 1.50
N PHE A 233 2.33 8.94 1.21
CA PHE A 233 1.66 9.77 2.21
C PHE A 233 0.14 9.56 2.23
N SER A 234 -0.42 8.82 1.27
CA SER A 234 -1.88 8.57 1.12
C SER A 234 -2.48 7.54 2.06
N LYS A 235 -1.67 7.02 2.98
CA LYS A 235 -2.08 6.00 3.94
C LYS A 235 -1.93 6.51 5.37
N ALA A 236 -0.90 6.08 6.08
CA ALA A 236 -0.69 6.43 7.48
C ALA A 236 -0.62 7.95 7.74
N LEU A 237 -0.04 8.72 6.80
CA LEU A 237 0.09 10.18 6.94
C LEU A 237 -1.14 10.96 6.45
N GLY A 238 -2.16 10.32 5.87
CA GLY A 238 -3.43 10.95 5.52
C GLY A 238 -3.32 12.14 4.55
N SER A 239 -2.31 12.17 3.67
CA SER A 239 -2.04 13.26 2.73
C SER A 239 -1.77 12.73 1.31
N LEU A 240 -1.45 13.58 0.33
CA LEU A 240 -1.03 13.16 -1.01
C LEU A 240 0.50 13.27 -1.15
N GLY A 241 1.11 12.26 -1.76
CA GLY A 241 2.55 12.26 -2.04
C GLY A 241 3.20 10.90 -1.88
N GLY A 242 4.51 10.87 -2.14
CA GLY A 242 5.39 9.77 -1.82
C GLY A 242 6.83 10.22 -1.80
N ALA A 243 7.73 9.36 -1.35
CA ALA A 243 9.15 9.65 -1.36
C ALA A 243 9.96 8.41 -1.74
N VAL A 244 11.13 8.65 -2.32
CA VAL A 244 12.20 7.66 -2.45
C VAL A 244 13.25 7.98 -1.39
N LEU A 245 13.65 6.96 -0.65
CA LEU A 245 14.66 7.00 0.40
C LEU A 245 15.80 6.07 0.02
N GLY A 246 17.03 6.56 0.00
CA GLY A 246 18.18 5.75 -0.39
C GLY A 246 19.46 6.57 -0.58
N PRO A 247 20.51 5.97 -1.19
CA PRO A 247 21.81 6.61 -1.35
C PRO A 247 21.73 7.98 -2.03
N SER A 248 22.61 8.89 -1.65
CA SER A 248 22.65 10.25 -2.18
C SER A 248 22.83 10.29 -3.70
N GLU A 249 23.56 9.33 -4.24
CA GLU A 249 23.81 9.12 -5.66
C GLU A 249 22.53 8.76 -6.41
N LEU A 250 21.68 7.93 -5.82
CA LEU A 250 20.37 7.58 -6.37
C LEU A 250 19.46 8.81 -6.38
N VAL A 251 19.38 9.55 -5.28
CA VAL A 251 18.57 10.77 -5.19
C VAL A 251 19.05 11.83 -6.19
N SER A 252 20.36 12.01 -6.34
CA SER A 252 20.95 12.92 -7.33
C SER A 252 20.61 12.50 -8.77
N ARG A 253 20.70 11.20 -9.08
CA ARG A 253 20.29 10.64 -10.37
C ARG A 253 18.80 10.88 -10.63
N LEU A 254 17.95 10.67 -9.64
CA LEU A 254 16.50 10.91 -9.77
C LEU A 254 16.20 12.38 -10.07
N ARG A 255 16.80 13.32 -9.32
CA ARG A 255 16.64 14.77 -9.55
C ARG A 255 17.04 15.17 -10.96
N SER A 256 18.12 14.59 -11.48
CA SER A 256 18.70 14.95 -12.78
C SER A 256 18.06 14.24 -13.99
N SER A 257 17.50 13.03 -13.83
CA SER A 257 17.11 12.21 -14.98
C SER A 257 15.68 11.66 -14.96
N SER A 258 15.02 11.59 -13.79
CA SER A 258 13.70 10.95 -13.72
C SER A 258 12.64 11.79 -14.43
N PRO A 259 12.01 11.30 -15.52
CA PRO A 259 10.99 12.06 -16.22
C PRO A 259 9.75 12.28 -15.34
N VAL A 260 9.46 11.33 -14.45
CA VAL A 260 8.32 11.38 -13.51
C VAL A 260 8.52 12.46 -12.44
N PHE A 261 9.77 12.81 -12.12
CA PHE A 261 10.09 13.94 -11.23
C PHE A 261 10.17 15.26 -12.00
N ARG A 262 10.87 15.27 -13.14
CA ARG A 262 11.21 16.49 -13.88
C ARG A 262 10.05 17.09 -14.66
N ASN A 263 9.18 16.24 -15.20
CA ASN A 263 8.10 16.64 -16.11
C ASN A 263 6.72 16.62 -15.45
N ALA A 264 6.64 16.33 -14.15
CA ALA A 264 5.43 16.42 -13.36
C ALA A 264 5.39 17.72 -12.55
N ALA A 265 4.19 18.25 -12.29
CA ALA A 265 4.01 19.32 -11.33
C ALA A 265 4.52 18.88 -9.94
N SER A 266 4.96 19.84 -9.13
CA SER A 266 5.34 19.60 -7.74
C SER A 266 4.15 19.12 -6.89
N PRO A 267 4.40 18.41 -5.77
CA PRO A 267 3.36 18.14 -4.78
C PRO A 267 2.65 19.44 -4.36
N PRO A 268 1.33 19.45 -4.17
CA PRO A 268 0.64 20.64 -3.67
C PRO A 268 1.17 21.07 -2.30
N PRO A 269 1.36 22.38 -2.04
CA PRO A 269 1.91 22.88 -0.77
C PRO A 269 1.12 22.39 0.45
N ALA A 270 -0.21 22.38 0.34
CA ALA A 270 -1.12 21.87 1.38
C ALA A 270 -0.86 20.40 1.71
N ALA A 271 -0.64 19.56 0.69
CA ALA A 271 -0.39 18.14 0.86
C ALA A 271 1.00 17.89 1.49
N ALA A 272 2.03 18.62 1.05
CA ALA A 272 3.35 18.54 1.64
C ALA A 272 3.34 18.97 3.12
N ALA A 273 2.64 20.05 3.44
CA ALA A 273 2.49 20.53 4.81
C ALA A 273 1.73 19.54 5.72
N ALA A 274 0.64 18.96 5.21
CA ALA A 274 -0.11 17.93 5.91
C ALA A 274 0.77 16.70 6.19
N ALA A 275 1.51 16.22 5.18
CA ALA A 275 2.41 15.08 5.35
C ALA A 275 3.53 15.37 6.37
N LEU A 276 4.11 16.58 6.35
CA LEU A 276 5.10 17.02 7.33
C LEU A 276 4.53 17.09 8.75
N ALA A 277 3.36 17.67 8.93
CA ALA A 277 2.70 17.73 10.24
C ALA A 277 2.36 16.32 10.76
N ALA A 278 1.79 15.47 9.91
CA ALA A 278 1.48 14.09 10.25
C ALA A 278 2.75 13.30 10.62
N TRP A 279 3.84 13.48 9.87
CA TRP A 279 5.12 12.84 10.15
C TRP A 279 5.68 13.26 11.52
N ARG A 280 5.67 14.55 11.83
CA ARG A 280 6.10 15.07 13.14
C ARG A 280 5.28 14.48 14.29
N LEU A 281 3.97 14.31 14.12
CA LEU A 281 3.13 13.64 15.12
C LEU A 281 3.51 12.16 15.31
N VAL A 282 3.81 11.43 14.24
CA VAL A 282 4.31 10.05 14.33
C VAL A 282 5.62 10.01 15.13
N ARG A 283 6.52 10.96 14.89
CA ARG A 283 7.81 11.04 15.59
C ARG A 283 7.69 11.45 17.07
N GLN A 284 6.67 12.24 17.42
CA GLN A 284 6.43 12.70 18.79
C GLN A 284 5.75 11.65 19.68
N ASP A 285 4.91 10.78 19.10
CA ASP A 285 4.20 9.71 19.82
C ASP A 285 4.60 8.33 19.26
N PRO A 286 5.70 7.72 19.77
CA PRO A 286 6.11 6.37 19.38
C PRO A 286 5.06 5.28 19.67
N GLY A 287 4.05 5.57 20.49
CA GLY A 287 2.94 4.67 20.75
C GLY A 287 1.87 4.68 19.65
N ARG A 288 1.88 5.67 18.75
CA ARG A 288 0.85 5.83 17.71
C ARG A 288 0.82 4.66 16.70
N PRO A 289 1.95 4.15 16.17
CA PRO A 289 1.95 2.96 15.32
C PRO A 289 1.35 1.73 16.02
N ALA A 290 1.63 1.56 17.33
CA ALA A 290 1.18 0.41 18.11
C ALA A 290 -0.36 0.34 18.26
N ARG A 291 -1.08 1.45 18.15
CA ARG A 291 -2.55 1.46 18.22
C ARG A 291 -3.17 0.65 17.07
N VAL A 292 -2.61 0.77 15.87
CA VAL A 292 -3.07 0.05 14.68
C VAL A 292 -2.77 -1.44 14.80
N THR A 293 -1.53 -1.78 15.12
CA THR A 293 -1.08 -3.18 15.18
C THR A 293 -1.72 -3.93 16.34
N THR A 294 -1.94 -3.27 17.48
CA THR A 294 -2.66 -3.87 18.63
C THR A 294 -4.12 -4.14 18.29
N GLY A 295 -4.82 -3.18 17.64
CA GLY A 295 -6.20 -3.40 17.19
C GLY A 295 -6.31 -4.57 16.21
N ALA A 296 -5.41 -4.63 15.22
CA ALA A 296 -5.36 -5.74 14.27
C ALA A 296 -5.01 -7.08 14.94
N ALA A 297 -4.07 -7.09 15.90
CA ALA A 297 -3.72 -8.29 16.66
C ALA A 297 -4.90 -8.82 17.48
N ARG A 298 -5.72 -7.95 18.08
CA ARG A 298 -6.95 -8.35 18.80
C ARG A 298 -7.93 -9.06 17.87
N VAL A 299 -8.23 -8.45 16.72
CA VAL A 299 -9.12 -9.05 15.72
C VAL A 299 -8.58 -10.41 15.24
N ARG A 300 -7.27 -10.51 14.96
CA ARG A 300 -6.66 -11.79 14.57
C ARG A 300 -6.71 -12.84 15.68
N ALA A 301 -6.42 -12.46 16.93
CA ALA A 301 -6.44 -13.38 18.07
C ALA A 301 -7.85 -13.96 18.28
N GLU A 302 -8.88 -13.17 18.03
CA GLU A 302 -10.26 -13.64 18.08
C GLU A 302 -10.61 -14.54 16.88
N LEU A 303 -10.24 -14.16 15.67
CA LEU A 303 -10.64 -14.88 14.45
C LEU A 303 -9.82 -16.14 14.18
N GLY A 304 -8.61 -16.26 14.73
CA GLY A 304 -7.77 -17.44 14.58
C GLY A 304 -7.45 -17.74 13.12
N ASP A 305 -7.73 -18.97 12.68
CA ASP A 305 -7.45 -19.47 11.33
C ASP A 305 -8.40 -18.95 10.24
N LEU A 306 -9.40 -18.15 10.62
CA LEU A 306 -10.29 -17.48 9.66
C LEU A 306 -9.60 -16.35 8.90
N VAL A 307 -8.51 -15.80 9.44
CA VAL A 307 -7.79 -14.67 8.84
C VAL A 307 -6.36 -15.04 8.49
N VAL A 308 -5.79 -14.31 7.54
CA VAL A 308 -4.38 -14.45 7.17
C VAL A 308 -3.49 -14.07 8.38
N PRO A 309 -2.55 -14.94 8.79
CA PRO A 309 -1.58 -14.61 9.81
C PRO A 309 -0.71 -13.42 9.39
N SER A 310 -0.64 -12.39 10.23
CA SER A 310 0.18 -11.21 9.97
C SER A 310 0.34 -10.36 11.23
N SER A 311 1.32 -9.45 11.23
CA SER A 311 1.53 -8.41 12.24
C SER A 311 1.17 -7.00 11.74
N SER A 312 0.67 -6.84 10.51
CA SER A 312 0.35 -5.52 9.94
C SER A 312 -0.99 -4.94 10.43
N GLY A 313 -1.33 -3.73 9.99
CA GLY A 313 -2.66 -3.13 10.18
C GLY A 313 -3.77 -3.69 9.28
N VAL A 314 -3.46 -4.64 8.39
CA VAL A 314 -4.42 -5.22 7.43
C VAL A 314 -4.86 -6.61 7.89
N VAL A 315 -6.16 -6.79 8.09
CA VAL A 315 -6.78 -8.10 8.35
C VAL A 315 -7.42 -8.59 7.05
N ALA A 316 -7.10 -9.80 6.63
CA ALA A 316 -7.62 -10.36 5.38
C ALA A 316 -8.26 -11.74 5.63
N VAL A 317 -9.36 -12.01 4.94
CA VAL A 317 -10.04 -13.31 4.91
C VAL A 317 -10.06 -13.82 3.48
N GLN A 318 -9.55 -15.03 3.28
CA GLN A 318 -9.55 -15.67 1.97
C GLN A 318 -10.85 -16.44 1.76
N ALA A 319 -11.56 -16.11 0.68
CA ALA A 319 -12.79 -16.78 0.29
C ALA A 319 -12.50 -17.97 -0.66
N PRO A 320 -13.32 -19.03 -0.64
CA PRO A 320 -13.16 -20.18 -1.55
C PRO A 320 -13.24 -19.85 -3.04
N ASP A 321 -14.19 -18.98 -3.40
CA ASP A 321 -14.48 -18.60 -4.79
C ASP A 321 -15.17 -17.22 -4.85
N ASP A 322 -15.20 -16.61 -6.05
CA ASP A 322 -15.71 -15.24 -6.23
C ASP A 322 -17.17 -15.11 -5.76
N ARG A 323 -18.03 -16.10 -6.04
CA ARG A 323 -19.45 -16.05 -5.65
C ARG A 323 -19.61 -16.11 -4.13
N SER A 324 -18.79 -16.91 -3.45
CA SER A 324 -18.78 -16.96 -1.99
C SER A 324 -18.24 -15.66 -1.37
N ALA A 325 -17.24 -15.04 -1.98
CA ALA A 325 -16.69 -13.75 -1.56
C ALA A 325 -17.73 -12.63 -1.71
N ASP A 326 -18.48 -12.64 -2.81
CA ASP A 326 -19.51 -11.66 -3.12
C ASP A 326 -20.62 -11.67 -2.07
N ARG A 327 -21.21 -12.86 -1.82
CA ARG A 327 -22.24 -13.00 -0.79
C ARG A 327 -21.73 -12.64 0.59
N TYR A 328 -20.54 -13.14 0.95
CA TYR A 328 -19.97 -12.85 2.26
C TYR A 328 -19.77 -11.34 2.44
N TRP A 329 -19.25 -10.66 1.43
CA TRP A 329 -19.10 -9.21 1.47
C TRP A 329 -20.44 -8.47 1.57
N GLU A 330 -21.47 -8.89 0.83
CA GLU A 330 -22.83 -8.35 0.93
C GLU A 330 -23.39 -8.51 2.35
N ASP A 331 -23.25 -9.70 2.95
CA ASP A 331 -23.70 -9.99 4.33
C ASP A 331 -22.98 -9.11 5.38
N LEU A 332 -21.68 -8.84 5.19
CA LEU A 332 -20.92 -7.92 6.05
C LEU A 332 -21.44 -6.48 5.93
N VAL A 333 -21.74 -6.03 4.71
CA VAL A 333 -22.31 -4.70 4.48
C VAL A 333 -23.70 -4.59 5.09
N GLU A 334 -24.52 -5.64 5.03
CA GLU A 334 -25.82 -5.70 5.71
C GLU A 334 -25.71 -5.62 7.23
N ASP A 335 -24.66 -6.20 7.82
CA ASP A 335 -24.29 -6.05 9.23
C ASP A 335 -23.67 -4.67 9.56
N GLY A 336 -23.50 -3.80 8.55
CA GLY A 336 -22.93 -2.46 8.71
C GLY A 336 -21.41 -2.44 8.79
N VAL A 337 -20.71 -3.39 8.17
CA VAL A 337 -19.24 -3.49 8.10
C VAL A 337 -18.79 -3.44 6.65
N LEU A 338 -17.96 -2.46 6.31
CA LEU A 338 -17.48 -2.26 4.95
C LEU A 338 -15.97 -2.50 4.86
N GLY A 339 -15.58 -3.54 4.12
CA GLY A 339 -14.19 -3.84 3.75
C GLY A 339 -14.01 -3.95 2.24
N ALA A 340 -12.77 -4.13 1.78
CA ALA A 340 -12.47 -4.23 0.35
C ALA A 340 -12.62 -5.67 -0.12
N ARG A 341 -13.15 -5.85 -1.34
CA ARG A 341 -13.27 -7.15 -1.99
C ARG A 341 -12.33 -7.21 -3.20
N TYR A 342 -11.37 -8.12 -3.16
CA TYR A 342 -10.47 -8.42 -4.26
C TYR A 342 -10.90 -9.74 -4.91
N ALA A 343 -11.16 -9.72 -6.21
CA ALA A 343 -11.67 -10.87 -6.97
C ALA A 343 -10.98 -10.96 -8.34
N GLY A 344 -11.05 -12.14 -8.98
CA GLY A 344 -10.45 -12.37 -10.29
C GLY A 344 -8.96 -12.00 -10.36
N ARG A 345 -8.55 -11.22 -11.37
CA ARG A 345 -7.14 -10.82 -11.58
C ARG A 345 -6.57 -9.91 -10.49
N ALA A 346 -7.43 -9.23 -9.72
CA ALA A 346 -7.00 -8.39 -8.62
C ALA A 346 -6.72 -9.20 -7.33
N ALA A 347 -7.10 -10.47 -7.32
CA ALA A 347 -6.91 -11.36 -6.18
C ALA A 347 -5.58 -12.12 -6.30
N PRO A 348 -4.77 -12.18 -5.23
CA PRO A 348 -3.55 -12.98 -5.19
C PRO A 348 -3.84 -14.45 -5.53
N ASP A 349 -3.05 -15.00 -6.46
CA ASP A 349 -3.18 -16.37 -6.96
C ASP A 349 -4.57 -16.72 -7.52
N GLY A 350 -5.39 -15.72 -7.89
CA GLY A 350 -6.76 -15.91 -8.33
C GLY A 350 -7.74 -16.35 -7.24
N ARG A 351 -7.36 -16.25 -5.97
CA ARG A 351 -8.22 -16.61 -4.82
C ARG A 351 -8.77 -15.34 -4.16
N PRO A 352 -10.09 -15.07 -4.22
CA PRO A 352 -10.66 -13.83 -3.74
C PRO A 352 -10.44 -13.59 -2.24
N VAL A 353 -10.30 -12.31 -1.88
CA VAL A 353 -9.94 -11.85 -0.54
C VAL A 353 -10.86 -10.71 -0.11
N LEU A 354 -11.38 -10.80 1.12
CA LEU A 354 -11.97 -9.66 1.82
C LEU A 354 -10.91 -9.05 2.73
N ARG A 355 -10.61 -7.76 2.54
CA ARG A 355 -9.54 -7.04 3.23
C ARG A 355 -10.11 -5.90 4.07
N PHE A 356 -9.64 -5.79 5.30
CA PHE A 356 -10.04 -4.79 6.28
C PHE A 356 -8.79 -4.06 6.79
N ALA A 357 -8.76 -2.74 6.63
CA ALA A 357 -7.73 -1.89 7.20
C ALA A 357 -8.16 -1.45 8.60
N ILE A 358 -7.41 -1.85 9.62
CA ILE A 358 -7.62 -1.39 10.99
C ILE A 358 -6.97 -0.02 11.13
N THR A 359 -7.66 0.94 11.75
CA THR A 359 -7.14 2.28 12.01
C THR A 359 -7.03 2.51 13.51
N ALA A 360 -6.20 3.46 13.91
CA ALA A 360 -6.08 3.93 15.29
C ALA A 360 -7.34 4.64 15.81
N GLN A 361 -8.31 4.92 14.92
CA GLN A 361 -9.58 5.55 15.27
C GLN A 361 -10.69 4.53 15.56
N HIS A 362 -10.52 3.26 15.16
CA HIS A 362 -11.50 2.21 15.50
C HIS A 362 -11.48 1.94 17.00
N ASP A 363 -12.65 1.97 17.61
CA ASP A 363 -12.83 1.61 19.01
C ASP A 363 -13.12 0.11 19.18
N ASP A 364 -13.30 -0.30 20.44
CA ASP A 364 -13.58 -1.69 20.78
C ASP A 364 -14.89 -2.20 20.17
N ASP A 365 -15.90 -1.35 20.03
CA ASP A 365 -17.19 -1.71 19.45
C ASP A 365 -17.07 -1.93 17.94
N ASP A 366 -16.25 -1.13 17.25
CA ASP A 366 -15.94 -1.31 15.84
C ASP A 366 -15.23 -2.64 15.58
N LEU A 367 -14.19 -2.94 16.36
CA LEU A 367 -13.43 -4.18 16.22
C LEU A 367 -14.28 -5.42 16.58
N ALA A 368 -15.13 -5.31 17.60
CA ALA A 368 -16.06 -6.37 17.98
C ALA A 368 -17.14 -6.60 16.91
N ALA A 369 -17.65 -5.54 16.28
CA ALA A 369 -18.61 -5.64 15.19
C ALA A 369 -18.00 -6.35 13.97
N LEU A 370 -16.78 -5.94 13.57
CA LEU A 370 -16.03 -6.61 12.50
C LEU A 370 -15.87 -8.10 12.79
N THR A 371 -15.36 -8.43 13.98
CA THR A 371 -15.07 -9.81 14.38
C THR A 371 -16.34 -10.67 14.41
N ARG A 372 -17.43 -10.14 14.98
CA ARG A 372 -18.73 -10.82 15.06
C ARG A 372 -19.29 -11.11 13.67
N SER A 373 -19.28 -10.11 12.79
CA SER A 373 -19.81 -10.23 11.43
C SER A 373 -18.99 -11.21 10.59
N LEU A 374 -17.66 -11.14 10.69
CA LEU A 374 -16.77 -12.09 10.03
C LEU A 374 -17.03 -13.53 10.48
N ARG A 375 -17.11 -13.81 11.80
CA ARG A 375 -17.40 -15.18 12.30
C ARG A 375 -18.78 -15.69 11.84
N ARG A 376 -19.80 -14.82 11.90
CA ARG A 376 -21.19 -15.17 11.58
C ARG A 376 -21.33 -15.66 10.15
N HIS A 377 -20.78 -14.90 9.20
CA HIS A 377 -21.03 -15.11 7.76
C HIS A 377 -19.90 -15.87 7.05
N HIS A 378 -18.87 -16.31 7.79
CA HIS A 378 -17.77 -17.04 7.20
C HIS A 378 -18.27 -18.26 6.38
N PRO A 379 -17.84 -18.46 5.12
CA PRO A 379 -18.39 -19.50 4.24
C PRO A 379 -18.31 -20.94 4.79
N ARG A 380 -17.37 -21.22 5.71
CA ARG A 380 -17.29 -22.53 6.39
C ARG A 380 -18.41 -22.76 7.42
N SER A 381 -19.01 -21.70 7.97
CA SER A 381 -20.08 -21.77 8.97
C SER A 381 -21.41 -22.28 8.39
N ALA A 382 -21.58 -22.26 7.06
CA ALA A 382 -22.78 -22.74 6.37
C ALA A 382 -22.80 -24.27 6.12
N HIS A 383 -21.67 -24.96 6.33
CA HIS A 383 -21.60 -26.42 6.25
C HIS A 383 -21.45 -26.97 7.66
N GLY A 384 -22.58 -27.25 8.32
CA GLY A 384 -22.61 -28.08 9.53
C GLY A 384 -21.85 -29.39 9.31
N PRO A 385 -21.36 -30.03 10.39
CA PRO A 385 -20.41 -31.14 10.29
C PRO A 385 -20.94 -32.18 9.32
N ALA A 386 -20.20 -32.42 8.24
CA ALA A 386 -20.45 -33.53 7.35
C ALA A 386 -20.50 -34.79 8.22
N ARG A 387 -21.68 -35.40 8.32
CA ARG A 387 -21.83 -36.72 8.93
C ARG A 387 -20.86 -37.62 8.19
N GLN A 388 -19.75 -37.96 8.82
CA GLN A 388 -18.95 -39.10 8.43
C GLN A 388 -19.89 -40.29 8.50
N SER A 389 -20.34 -40.77 7.34
CA SER A 389 -20.96 -42.08 7.22
C SER A 389 -19.92 -43.09 7.69
N ALA A 390 -20.11 -43.57 8.91
CA ALA A 390 -19.38 -44.71 9.42
C ALA A 390 -19.73 -45.92 8.55
N THR A 391 -18.82 -46.26 7.63
CA THR A 391 -18.65 -47.63 7.18
C THR A 391 -17.50 -48.22 7.98
N LEU A 392 -17.85 -49.03 8.97
CA LEU A 392 -16.99 -50.03 9.60
C LEU A 392 -17.57 -51.42 9.27
N PRO A 393 -16.72 -52.46 9.32
CA PRO A 393 -16.56 -53.47 8.26
C PRO A 393 -17.69 -54.47 8.08
#